data_AF-A0A7J9N9V2-F1
#
_entry.id   AF-A0A7J9N9V2-F1
#
_cell.length_a   1.000
_cell.length_b   1.000
_cell.length_c   1.000
_cell.angle_alpha   90.00
_cell.angle_beta   90.00
_cell.angle_gamma   90.00
#
_symmetry.space_group_name_H-M   'P 1'
#
loop_
_entity.id
_entity.type
_entity.pdbx_description
1 polymer ?
#
loop_
_entity_poly.entity_id
_entity_poly.type
_entity_poly.pdbx_seq_one_letter_code
_entity_poly.pdbx_strand_id
1 'polypeptide(L)'
;MCTAPTRDYSHTKKRRHFEEKWMAILQNLQEEDVEWRAPWLLLDEILYRCGNFDWVPLLRIWGAIGYAPLLVLRQYRSRQFIPVTQGITDCEFSYRDDGYRKKIQEISSA
;
A
#
# COMPACT_ATOMS: atom_id res chain seq x y z
N MET A 1 13.35 -9.97 -4.63
CA MET A 1 12.69 -9.18 -5.68
C MET A 1 11.26 -8.92 -5.24
N CYS A 2 10.97 -7.72 -4.75
CA CYS A 2 9.59 -7.31 -4.53
C CYS A 2 8.92 -7.15 -5.91
N THR A 3 8.30 -8.20 -6.43
CA THR A 3 7.31 -8.08 -7.51
C THR A 3 6.00 -7.57 -6.91
N ALA A 4 6.08 -6.43 -6.24
CA ALA A 4 4.96 -5.67 -5.70
C ALA A 4 4.52 -4.63 -6.75
N PRO A 5 3.28 -4.10 -6.71
CA PRO A 5 2.66 -3.32 -7.80
C PRO A 5 3.28 -1.91 -8.03
N THR A 6 4.46 -1.65 -7.46
CA THR A 6 5.22 -0.41 -7.63
C THR A 6 5.84 -0.28 -9.02
N ARG A 7 6.19 -1.40 -9.68
CA ARG A 7 6.80 -1.39 -11.02
C ARG A 7 5.83 -0.84 -12.08
N ASP A 8 4.55 -1.17 -11.98
CA ASP A 8 3.47 -0.66 -12.86
C ASP A 8 3.11 0.80 -12.58
N TYR A 9 3.49 1.32 -11.41
CA TYR A 9 3.19 2.68 -11.01
C TYR A 9 4.03 3.75 -11.74
N SER A 10 5.23 3.37 -12.20
CA SER A 10 6.13 4.26 -12.93
C SER A 10 5.57 4.74 -14.27
N HIS A 11 4.62 3.99 -14.85
CA HIS A 11 4.04 4.25 -16.17
C HIS A 11 2.67 4.95 -16.13
N THR A 12 2.05 5.12 -14.96
CA THR A 12 0.73 5.76 -14.89
C THR A 12 0.85 7.27 -14.76
N LYS A 13 0.35 7.99 -15.78
CA LYS A 13 0.23 9.45 -15.77
C LYS A 13 -0.87 9.84 -14.77
N LYS A 14 -0.49 9.97 -13.49
CA LYS A 14 -1.43 10.37 -12.44
C LYS A 14 -2.05 11.72 -12.77
N ARG A 15 -3.38 11.73 -12.87
CA ARG A 15 -4.14 12.95 -12.69
C ARG A 15 -3.96 13.36 -11.22
N ARG A 16 -3.21 14.44 -10.97
CA ARG A 16 -3.20 15.13 -9.67
C ARG A 16 -4.62 15.60 -9.40
N HIS A 17 -5.43 14.77 -8.76
CA HIS A 17 -6.67 15.23 -8.16
C HIS A 17 -6.33 15.54 -6.71
N PHE A 18 -6.62 16.77 -6.30
CA PHE A 18 -6.35 17.30 -4.98
C PHE A 18 -7.16 16.56 -3.90
N GLU A 19 -6.66 16.54 -2.67
CA GLU A 19 -7.21 15.84 -1.49
C GLU A 19 -8.71 16.00 -1.33
N GLU A 20 -9.13 17.23 -1.53
CA GLU A 20 -10.49 17.70 -1.43
C GLU A 20 -11.38 17.08 -2.51
N LYS A 21 -10.87 16.89 -3.72
CA LYS A 21 -11.62 16.29 -4.84
C LYS A 21 -11.87 14.80 -4.61
N TRP A 22 -10.87 14.07 -4.15
CA TRP A 22 -11.02 12.65 -3.86
C TRP A 22 -11.85 12.42 -2.59
N MET A 23 -11.72 13.28 -1.57
CA MET A 23 -12.62 13.30 -0.41
C MET A 23 -14.08 13.48 -0.86
N ALA A 24 -14.34 14.43 -1.76
CA ALA A 24 -15.67 14.64 -2.32
C ALA A 24 -16.17 13.41 -3.11
N ILE A 25 -15.32 12.78 -3.92
CA ILE A 25 -15.70 11.55 -4.63
C ILE A 25 -16.06 10.43 -3.64
N LEU A 26 -15.19 10.18 -2.65
CA LEU A 26 -15.39 9.10 -1.68
C LEU A 26 -16.64 9.33 -0.80
N GLN A 27 -16.95 10.57 -0.45
CA GLN A 27 -18.15 10.92 0.32
C GLN A 27 -19.45 10.75 -0.47
N ASN A 28 -19.39 10.80 -1.79
CA ASN A 28 -20.57 10.68 -2.66
C ASN A 28 -20.71 9.30 -3.31
N LEU A 29 -19.77 8.36 -3.08
CA LEU A 29 -19.86 6.99 -3.58
C LEU A 29 -21.14 6.31 -3.06
N GLN A 30 -21.91 5.74 -3.97
CA GLN A 30 -23.00 4.84 -3.65
C GLN A 30 -22.53 3.38 -3.67
N GLU A 31 -23.34 2.47 -3.15
CA GLU A 31 -22.99 1.04 -3.14
C GLU A 31 -22.79 0.51 -4.56
N GLU A 32 -23.55 1.01 -5.54
CA GLU A 32 -23.46 0.59 -6.94
C GLU A 32 -22.17 1.08 -7.62
N ASP A 33 -21.53 2.12 -7.06
CA ASP A 33 -20.24 2.64 -7.55
C ASP A 33 -19.04 1.83 -7.04
N VAL A 34 -19.25 0.92 -6.07
CA VAL A 34 -18.20 0.16 -5.40
C VAL A 34 -18.22 -1.31 -5.84
N GLU A 35 -17.31 -1.66 -6.75
CA GLU A 35 -17.06 -3.06 -7.10
C GLU A 35 -16.06 -3.68 -6.11
N TRP A 36 -16.55 -4.56 -5.22
CA TRP A 36 -15.68 -5.39 -4.40
C TRP A 36 -15.02 -6.47 -5.26
N ARG A 37 -13.76 -6.27 -5.64
CA ARG A 37 -12.99 -7.31 -6.31
C ARG A 37 -12.44 -8.31 -5.30
N ALA A 38 -12.54 -9.59 -5.65
CA ALA A 38 -11.98 -10.73 -4.92
C ALA A 38 -12.60 -11.08 -3.53
N PRO A 39 -13.94 -11.19 -3.37
CA PRO A 39 -14.56 -11.67 -2.13
C PRO A 39 -14.11 -13.08 -1.69
N TRP A 40 -13.65 -13.90 -2.64
CA TRP A 40 -13.24 -15.29 -2.48
C TRP A 40 -11.74 -15.51 -2.67
N LEU A 41 -10.94 -14.45 -2.80
CA LEU A 41 -9.49 -14.62 -2.95
C LEU A 41 -8.92 -15.13 -1.62
N LEU A 42 -8.84 -16.44 -1.51
CA LEU A 42 -7.90 -17.12 -0.63
C LEU A 42 -6.51 -16.66 -1.09
N LEU A 43 -5.96 -15.66 -0.40
CA LEU A 43 -4.56 -15.30 -0.52
C LEU A 43 -3.76 -16.46 0.05
N ASP A 44 -3.51 -17.49 -0.76
CA ASP A 44 -2.62 -18.60 -0.41
C ASP A 44 -1.19 -18.10 -0.21
N GLU A 45 -0.82 -16.99 -0.87
CA GLU A 45 0.46 -16.30 -0.71
C GLU A 45 0.25 -14.87 -0.24
N ILE A 46 0.54 -14.62 1.04
CA ILE A 46 0.55 -13.27 1.62
C ILE A 46 1.94 -12.68 1.39
N LEU A 47 2.02 -11.57 0.66
CA LEU A 47 3.24 -10.77 0.63
C LEU A 47 3.40 -10.08 1.99
N TYR A 48 4.23 -10.66 2.88
CA TYR A 48 4.41 -10.17 4.24
C TYR A 48 5.70 -9.35 4.46
N ARG A 49 6.62 -9.39 3.49
CA ARG A 49 7.90 -8.68 3.53
C ARG A 49 8.30 -8.17 2.15
N CYS A 50 9.05 -7.07 2.11
CA CYS A 50 9.70 -6.59 0.89
C CYS A 50 11.21 -6.50 1.12
N GLY A 51 11.98 -7.35 0.43
CA GLY A 51 13.43 -7.42 0.64
C GLY A 51 13.75 -7.82 2.07
N ASN A 52 14.48 -6.95 2.78
CA ASN A 52 14.81 -7.09 4.19
C ASN A 52 13.83 -6.38 5.13
N PHE A 53 12.75 -5.80 4.60
CA PHE A 53 11.74 -5.09 5.38
C PHE A 53 10.57 -6.01 5.73
N ASP A 54 10.21 -6.08 7.01
CA ASP A 54 9.05 -6.83 7.52
C ASP A 54 7.71 -6.11 7.26
N TRP A 55 7.73 -5.08 6.40
CA TRP A 55 6.57 -4.30 6.00
C TRP A 55 6.56 -4.10 4.48
N VAL A 56 5.37 -3.79 3.98
CA VAL A 56 5.07 -3.63 2.56
C VAL A 56 4.46 -2.24 2.36
N PRO A 57 4.95 -1.44 1.40
CA PRO A 57 4.33 -0.17 1.07
C PRO A 57 2.96 -0.38 0.42
N LEU A 58 1.89 0.13 1.04
CA LEU A 58 0.59 0.23 0.40
C LEU A 58 0.44 1.60 -0.26
N LEU A 59 0.27 1.61 -1.57
CA LEU A 59 0.07 2.84 -2.34
C LEU A 59 -1.30 3.42 -2.03
N ARG A 60 -1.29 4.65 -1.53
CA ARG A 60 -2.47 5.49 -1.34
C ARG A 60 -2.63 6.44 -2.52
N ILE A 61 -3.79 7.08 -2.57
CA ILE A 61 -4.06 8.19 -3.50
C ILE A 61 -3.04 9.33 -3.31
N TRP A 62 -2.60 9.56 -2.07
CA TRP A 62 -1.71 10.68 -1.67
C TRP A 62 -0.27 10.31 -1.43
N GLY A 63 0.08 9.03 -1.45
CA GLY A 63 1.41 8.60 -1.04
C GLY A 63 1.54 7.09 -0.96
N ALA A 64 2.33 6.62 -0.02
CA ALA A 64 2.28 5.26 0.47
C ALA A 64 2.26 5.26 2.00
N ILE A 65 1.74 4.18 2.58
CA ILE A 65 1.83 3.90 4.02
C ILE A 65 2.51 2.55 4.22
N GLY A 66 3.33 2.43 5.25
CA GLY A 66 3.87 1.13 5.67
C GLY A 66 2.75 0.26 6.23
N TYR A 67 2.52 -0.88 5.59
CA TYR A 67 1.62 -1.90 6.10
C TYR A 67 2.46 -3.06 6.60
N ALA A 68 2.15 -3.55 7.80
CA ALA A 68 2.76 -4.75 8.35
C ALA A 68 1.71 -5.88 8.34
N PRO A 69 1.65 -6.71 7.29
CA PRO A 69 0.68 -7.82 7.18
C PRO A 69 0.72 -8.76 8.40
N LEU A 70 1.90 -8.89 9.02
CA LEU A 70 2.09 -9.68 10.24
C LEU A 70 1.26 -9.16 11.44
N LEU A 71 0.83 -7.89 11.45
CA LEU A 71 -0.08 -7.36 12.47
C LEU A 71 -1.51 -7.91 12.34
N VAL A 72 -1.92 -8.43 11.18
CA VAL A 72 -3.32 -8.79 10.91
C VAL A 72 -3.50 -10.25 10.48
N LEU A 73 -2.58 -11.13 10.89
CA LEU A 73 -2.61 -12.57 10.57
C LEU A 73 -3.93 -13.28 10.93
N ARG A 74 -4.69 -12.75 11.89
CA ARG A 74 -6.03 -13.26 12.23
C ARG A 74 -7.04 -13.17 11.07
N GLN A 75 -6.93 -12.15 10.21
CA GLN A 75 -7.77 -12.02 9.01
C GLN A 75 -7.55 -13.19 8.05
N TYR A 76 -6.34 -13.74 8.05
CA TYR A 76 -5.93 -14.90 7.27
C TYR A 76 -6.05 -16.22 8.04
N ARG A 77 -6.83 -16.24 9.14
CA ARG A 77 -7.01 -17.41 10.02
C ARG A 77 -5.69 -18.00 10.53
N SER A 78 -4.65 -17.17 10.59
CA SER A 78 -3.29 -17.55 11.02
C SER A 78 -3.00 -17.09 12.44
N ARG A 79 -2.01 -17.72 13.09
CA ARG A 79 -1.59 -17.34 14.44
C ARG A 79 -0.96 -15.95 14.42
N GLN A 80 -1.39 -15.09 15.33
CA GLN A 80 -0.83 -13.74 15.47
C GLN A 80 0.45 -13.76 16.31
N PHE A 81 1.44 -13.00 15.87
CA PHE A 81 2.69 -12.74 16.57
C PHE A 81 2.81 -11.25 16.88
N ILE A 82 3.78 -10.87 17.73
CA ILE A 82 4.16 -9.46 17.91
C ILE A 82 5.13 -9.13 16.77
N PRO A 83 4.73 -8.33 15.78
CA PRO A 83 5.61 -8.01 14.67
C PRO A 83 6.58 -6.89 15.06
N VAL A 84 7.71 -6.84 14.37
CA VAL A 84 8.66 -5.75 14.47
C VAL A 84 8.04 -4.52 13.79
N THR A 85 7.78 -3.48 14.56
CA THR A 85 7.21 -2.21 14.06
C THR A 85 8.28 -1.18 13.71
N GLN A 86 9.54 -1.46 14.02
CA GLN A 86 10.67 -0.59 13.74
C GLN A 86 10.80 -0.39 12.23
N GLY A 87 10.79 0.86 11.76
CA GLY A 87 10.96 1.21 10.35
C GLY A 87 9.68 1.20 9.51
N ILE A 88 8.50 0.94 10.09
CA ILE A 88 7.22 1.02 9.35
C ILE A 88 6.99 2.40 8.69
N THR A 89 7.46 3.47 9.36
CA THR A 89 7.45 4.85 8.88
C THR A 89 8.38 5.08 7.69
N ASP A 90 9.36 4.21 7.48
CA ASP A 90 10.34 4.34 6.40
C ASP A 90 9.69 4.04 5.03
N CYS A 91 8.58 3.31 5.02
CA CYS A 91 7.75 3.11 3.83
C CYS A 91 6.65 4.16 3.64
N GLU A 92 6.48 5.10 4.58
CA GLU A 92 5.48 6.17 4.48
C GLU A 92 6.03 7.39 3.74
N PHE A 93 5.30 7.88 2.74
CA PHE A 93 5.66 9.10 2.03
C PHE A 93 4.44 9.75 1.39
N SER A 94 4.45 11.06 1.19
CA SER A 94 3.43 11.78 0.43
C SER A 94 3.92 12.11 -0.97
N TYR A 95 3.03 12.10 -1.97
CA TYR A 95 3.35 12.60 -3.32
C TYR A 95 3.52 14.13 -3.36
N ARG A 96 3.13 14.85 -2.30
CA ARG A 96 3.37 16.28 -2.15
C ARG A 96 4.82 16.58 -1.78
N ASP A 97 5.53 15.62 -1.20
CA ASP A 97 6.93 15.77 -0.79
C ASP A 97 7.84 15.72 -2.01
N ASP A 98 8.75 16.68 -2.15
CA ASP A 98 9.70 16.74 -3.27
C ASP A 98 10.56 15.47 -3.44
N GLY A 99 10.86 14.78 -2.34
CA GLY A 99 11.66 13.56 -2.27
C GLY A 99 10.93 12.25 -2.62
N TYR A 100 9.61 12.25 -2.91
CA TYR A 100 8.83 11.00 -3.01
C TYR A 100 9.35 10.03 -4.08
N ARG A 101 9.88 10.54 -5.20
CA ARG A 101 10.40 9.72 -6.30
C ARG A 101 11.64 8.93 -5.88
N LYS A 102 12.54 9.56 -5.13
CA LYS A 102 13.73 8.93 -4.58
C LYS A 102 13.34 7.82 -3.61
N LYS A 103 12.35 8.09 -2.75
CA LYS A 103 11.81 7.12 -1.79
C LYS A 103 11.16 5.91 -2.47
N ILE A 104 10.41 6.11 -3.56
CA ILE A 104 9.88 5.00 -4.39
C ILE A 104 11.03 4.15 -4.94
N GLN A 105 12.09 4.78 -5.44
CA GLN A 105 13.24 4.07 -6.01
C GLN A 105 13.98 3.23 -4.96
N GLU A 106 14.25 3.80 -3.78
CA GLU A 106 14.86 3.11 -2.63
C GLU A 106 14.03 1.87 -2.23
N ILE A 107 12.72 2.02 -2.07
CA ILE A 107 11.83 0.92 -1.67
C ILE A 107 11.75 -0.15 -2.77
N SER A 108 11.76 0.24 -4.05
CA SER A 108 11.68 -0.70 -5.17
C SER A 108 12.98 -1.49 -5.41
N SER A 109 14.11 -1.02 -4.89
CA SER A 109 15.43 -1.61 -5.09
C SER A 109 15.89 -2.47 -3.91
N ALA A 110 15.09 -2.56 -2.85
CA ALA A 110 15.28 -3.45 -1.70
C ALA A 110 14.88 -4.91 -1.98
#